data_AF-A0A948SDC8-F1
#
_entry.id   AF-A0A948SDC8-F1
#
_cell.length_a   1.000
_cell.length_b   1.000
_cell.length_c   1.000
_cell.angle_alpha   90.00
_cell.angle_beta   90.00
_cell.angle_gamma   90.00
#
_symmetry.space_group_name_H-M   'P 1'
#
loop_
_entity.id
_entity.type
_entity.pdbx_description
1 polymer ?
#
loop_
_entity_poly.entity_id
_entity_poly.type
_entity_poly.pdbx_seq_one_letter_code
_entity_poly.pdbx_strand_id
1 'polypeptide(L)'
;MLSQTDFIGCSSLYECEVEAIAEHEHVPMSVAVVIGENLLTTQDGVLCLHKMVIEDIEHAIESHDHDKALRFAETYKFVSERHPLKPGSQSRH
;
A
#
# COMPACT_ATOMS: atom_id res chain seq x y z
N MET A 1 -26.89 5.79 5.99
CA MET A 1 -25.87 4.72 6.05
C MET A 1 -24.96 4.96 4.86
N LEU A 2 -23.68 5.27 5.09
CA LEU A 2 -22.70 5.47 4.01
C LEU A 2 -22.19 4.09 3.57
N SER A 3 -22.14 3.85 2.27
CA SER A 3 -21.70 2.60 1.66
C SER A 3 -20.16 2.54 1.62
N GLN A 4 -19.58 1.34 1.52
CA GLN A 4 -18.11 1.17 1.40
C GLN A 4 -17.52 1.99 0.23
N THR A 5 -18.31 2.20 -0.82
CA THR A 5 -17.94 2.98 -2.01
C THR A 5 -17.82 4.49 -1.73
N ASP A 6 -18.51 5.01 -0.70
CA ASP A 6 -18.48 6.44 -0.36
C ASP A 6 -17.17 6.85 0.35
N PHE A 7 -16.45 5.92 0.98
CA PHE A 7 -15.18 6.20 1.67
C PHE A 7 -13.97 6.14 0.72
N ILE A 8 -14.01 5.24 -0.27
CA ILE A 8 -12.93 5.09 -1.27
C ILE A 8 -12.92 6.28 -2.23
N GLY A 9 -14.07 6.85 -2.57
CA GLY A 9 -14.16 8.00 -3.49
C GLY A 9 -13.56 9.33 -2.97
N CYS A 10 -13.31 9.45 -1.66
CA CYS A 10 -12.67 10.62 -1.04
C CYS A 10 -11.26 10.31 -0.49
N SER A 11 -10.82 9.06 -0.59
CA SER A 11 -9.51 8.62 -0.13
C SER A 11 -8.44 8.96 -1.19
N SER A 12 -7.23 9.28 -0.73
CA SER A 12 -6.06 9.47 -1.59
C SER A 12 -5.48 8.14 -2.06
N LEU A 13 -5.96 7.01 -1.51
CA LEU A 13 -5.65 5.64 -1.93
C LEU A 13 -6.59 5.16 -3.03
N TYR A 14 -6.05 4.29 -3.86
CA TYR A 14 -6.76 3.51 -4.86
C TYR A 14 -7.09 2.11 -4.33
N GLU A 15 -8.06 1.43 -4.97
CA GLU A 15 -8.57 0.13 -4.51
C GLU A 15 -7.48 -0.93 -4.34
N CYS A 16 -6.54 -1.04 -5.29
CA CYS A 16 -5.43 -2.00 -5.20
C CYS A 16 -4.49 -1.73 -4.00
N GLU A 17 -4.33 -0.47 -3.61
CA GLU A 17 -3.49 -0.09 -2.46
C GLU A 17 -4.21 -0.45 -1.15
N VAL A 18 -5.53 -0.23 -1.09
CA VAL A 18 -6.35 -0.63 0.05
C VAL A 18 -6.38 -2.16 0.20
N GLU A 19 -6.52 -2.89 -0.92
CA GLU A 19 -6.46 -4.36 -0.91
C GLU A 19 -5.12 -4.88 -0.39
N ALA A 20 -4.01 -4.30 -0.85
CA ALA A 20 -2.69 -4.69 -0.38
C ALA A 20 -2.51 -4.43 1.12
N ILE A 21 -2.90 -3.26 1.62
CA ILE A 21 -2.85 -2.95 3.06
C ILE A 21 -3.74 -3.91 3.87
N ALA A 22 -4.96 -4.16 3.40
CA ALA A 22 -5.91 -5.06 4.07
C ALA A 22 -5.34 -6.47 4.22
N GLU A 23 -4.69 -6.95 3.17
CA GLU A 23 -4.10 -8.26 3.13
C GLU A 23 -2.86 -8.37 4.02
N HIS A 24 -1.96 -7.39 3.94
CA HIS A 24 -0.73 -7.33 4.73
C HIS A 24 -1.02 -7.25 6.24
N GLU A 25 -1.93 -6.37 6.63
CA GLU A 25 -2.28 -6.15 8.04
C GLU A 25 -3.33 -7.14 8.56
N HIS A 26 -3.87 -8.01 7.69
CA HIS A 26 -4.96 -8.93 7.99
C HIS A 26 -6.20 -8.25 8.59
N VAL A 27 -6.60 -7.12 8.00
CA VAL A 27 -7.76 -6.33 8.45
C VAL A 27 -8.82 -6.21 7.36
N PRO A 28 -10.08 -5.91 7.71
CA PRO A 28 -11.10 -5.59 6.71
C PRO A 28 -10.72 -4.35 5.88
N MET A 29 -11.13 -4.31 4.60
CA MET A 29 -10.90 -3.19 3.68
C MET A 29 -11.24 -1.82 4.29
N SER A 30 -12.33 -1.70 5.04
CA SER A 30 -12.72 -0.43 5.68
C SER A 30 -11.70 0.08 6.71
N VAL A 31 -10.98 -0.83 7.37
CA VAL A 31 -9.91 -0.48 8.31
C VAL A 31 -8.63 -0.14 7.55
N ALA A 32 -8.33 -0.88 6.49
CA ALA A 32 -7.18 -0.64 5.62
C ALA A 32 -7.19 0.77 5.00
N VAL A 33 -8.37 1.29 4.61
CA VAL A 33 -8.50 2.68 4.15
C VAL A 33 -8.00 3.66 5.21
N VAL A 34 -8.40 3.49 6.48
CA VAL A 34 -7.98 4.37 7.57
C VAL A 34 -6.47 4.27 7.83
N ILE A 35 -5.92 3.06 7.77
CA ILE A 35 -4.48 2.84 7.91
C ILE A 35 -3.73 3.56 6.79
N GLY A 36 -4.12 3.33 5.53
CA GLY A 36 -3.46 3.94 4.38
C GLY A 36 -3.56 5.47 4.38
N GLU A 37 -4.72 6.04 4.72
CA GLU A 37 -4.88 7.50 4.84
C GLU A 37 -3.89 8.07 5.86
N ASN A 38 -3.69 7.38 6.98
CA ASN A 38 -2.72 7.78 7.98
C ASN A 38 -1.26 7.63 7.47
N LEU A 39 -0.94 6.56 6.73
CA LEU A 39 0.38 6.38 6.11
C LEU A 39 0.71 7.52 5.13
N LEU A 40 -0.25 7.98 4.34
CA LEU A 40 -0.04 9.04 3.36
C LEU A 40 0.21 10.43 3.97
N THR A 41 0.00 10.61 5.28
CA THR A 41 0.23 11.90 5.96
C THR A 41 1.71 12.26 6.10
N THR A 42 2.62 11.29 6.03
CA THR A 42 4.06 11.49 6.24
C THR A 42 4.91 10.76 5.21
N GLN A 43 6.15 11.20 5.00
CA GLN A 43 7.07 10.50 4.10
C GLN A 43 7.49 9.12 4.64
N ASP A 44 7.63 8.99 5.96
CA ASP A 44 7.92 7.69 6.59
C ASP A 44 6.74 6.72 6.44
N GLY A 45 5.50 7.21 6.52
CA GLY A 45 4.32 6.40 6.26
C GLY A 45 4.21 5.96 4.79
N VAL A 46 4.54 6.83 3.84
CA VAL A 46 4.66 6.43 2.41
C VAL A 46 5.75 5.37 2.25
N LEU A 47 6.91 5.51 2.92
CA LEU A 47 7.95 4.48 2.93
C LEU A 47 7.44 3.15 3.51
N CYS A 48 6.63 3.17 4.57
CA CYS A 48 5.99 1.98 5.09
C CYS A 48 5.05 1.33 4.08
N LEU A 49 4.23 2.11 3.37
CA LEU A 49 3.36 1.57 2.30
C LEU A 49 4.16 0.85 1.22
N HIS A 50 5.29 1.42 0.79
CA HIS A 50 6.20 0.76 -0.15
C HIS A 50 6.73 -0.57 0.39
N LYS A 51 7.14 -0.60 1.66
CA LYS A 51 7.67 -1.80 2.31
C LYS A 51 6.62 -2.90 2.42
N MET A 52 5.40 -2.58 2.83
CA MET A 52 4.31 -3.56 2.94
C MET A 52 4.13 -4.34 1.64
N VAL A 53 4.03 -3.63 0.51
CA VAL A 53 3.84 -4.28 -0.79
C VAL A 53 5.07 -5.08 -1.23
N ILE A 54 6.29 -4.62 -0.92
CA ILE A 54 7.52 -5.39 -1.21
C ILE A 54 7.56 -6.69 -0.40
N GLU A 55 7.27 -6.61 0.90
CA GLU A 55 7.22 -7.76 1.80
C GLU A 55 6.16 -8.78 1.33
N ASP A 56 5.01 -8.30 0.85
CA ASP A 56 3.97 -9.16 0.26
C ASP A 56 4.40 -9.85 -1.05
N ILE A 57 5.17 -9.17 -1.90
CA ILE A 57 5.76 -9.76 -3.10
C ILE A 57 6.74 -10.88 -2.69
N GLU A 58 7.63 -10.58 -1.74
CA GLU A 58 8.62 -11.55 -1.23
C GLU A 58 7.92 -12.77 -0.65
N HIS A 59 6.91 -12.57 0.20
CA HIS A 59 6.14 -13.65 0.80
C HIS A 59 5.39 -14.51 -0.23
N ALA A 60 4.81 -13.88 -1.27
CA ALA A 60 4.14 -14.59 -2.35
C ALA A 60 5.13 -15.44 -3.17
N ILE A 61 6.34 -14.91 -3.44
CA ILE A 61 7.41 -15.65 -4.13
C ILE A 61 7.87 -16.84 -3.28
N GLU A 62 8.10 -16.65 -1.98
CA GLU A 62 8.51 -17.71 -1.05
C GLU A 62 7.46 -18.82 -0.94
N SER A 63 6.18 -18.46 -1.05
CA SER A 63 5.05 -19.39 -1.03
C SER A 63 4.77 -20.07 -2.38
N HIS A 64 5.57 -19.79 -3.43
CA HIS A 64 5.35 -20.22 -4.81
C HIS A 64 4.01 -19.77 -5.43
N ASP A 65 3.43 -18.68 -4.91
CA ASP A 65 2.21 -18.08 -5.44
C ASP A 65 2.56 -16.95 -6.42
N HIS A 66 2.93 -17.36 -7.63
CA HIS A 66 3.41 -16.44 -8.67
C HIS A 66 2.34 -15.47 -9.17
N ASP A 67 1.08 -15.89 -9.20
CA ASP A 67 -0.04 -15.03 -9.62
C ASP A 67 -0.25 -13.89 -8.61
N LYS A 68 -0.18 -14.23 -7.32
CA LYS A 68 -0.25 -13.25 -6.24
C LYS A 68 0.95 -12.30 -6.23
N ALA A 69 2.15 -12.82 -6.44
CA ALA A 69 3.36 -12.00 -6.56
C ALA A 69 3.24 -11.00 -7.73
N LEU A 70 2.67 -11.42 -8.86
CA LEU A 70 2.45 -10.54 -10.01
C LEU A 70 1.44 -9.43 -9.69
N ARG A 71 0.33 -9.75 -9.02
CA ARG A 71 -0.67 -8.74 -8.59
C ARG A 71 -0.05 -7.70 -7.65
N PHE A 72 0.77 -8.13 -6.69
CA PHE A 72 1.47 -7.17 -5.81
C PHE A 72 2.54 -6.37 -6.56
N ALA A 73 3.23 -6.94 -7.54
CA ALA A 73 4.18 -6.20 -8.37
C ALA A 73 3.50 -5.10 -9.20
N GLU A 74 2.31 -5.37 -9.74
CA GLU A 74 1.47 -4.37 -10.42
C GLU A 74 1.02 -3.27 -9.45
N THR A 75 0.62 -3.66 -8.23
CA THR A 75 0.27 -2.73 -7.16
C THR A 75 1.45 -1.85 -6.76
N TYR A 76 2.65 -2.43 -6.62
CA TYR A 76 3.86 -1.70 -6.26
C TYR A 76 4.26 -0.67 -7.33
N LYS A 77 4.12 -1.03 -8.61
CA LYS A 77 4.32 -0.08 -9.70
C LYS A 77 3.38 1.11 -9.56
N PHE A 78 2.11 0.86 -9.25
CA PHE A 78 1.13 1.91 -9.06
C PHE A 78 1.46 2.79 -7.83
N VAL A 79 1.78 2.19 -6.69
CA VAL A 79 2.23 2.90 -5.47
C VAL A 79 3.45 3.78 -5.76
N SER A 80 4.41 3.27 -6.53
CA SER A 80 5.63 4.03 -6.89
C SER A 80 5.34 5.25 -7.78
N GLU A 81 4.35 5.14 -8.67
CA GLU A 81 3.93 6.24 -9.54
C GLU A 81 3.08 7.27 -8.80
N ARG A 82 2.20 6.86 -7.89
CA ARG A 82 1.26 7.74 -7.18
C ARG A 82 1.83 8.33 -5.90
N HIS A 83 2.67 7.58 -5.20
CA HIS A 83 3.27 7.96 -3.94
C HIS A 83 4.79 7.85 -4.03
N PRO A 84 5.45 8.69 -4.85
CA PRO A 84 6.89 8.63 -5.04
C PRO A 84 7.61 8.95 -3.74
N LEU A 85 8.61 8.13 -3.41
CA LEU A 85 9.53 8.44 -2.33
C LEU A 85 10.34 9.68 -2.72
N LYS A 86 10.36 10.69 -1.84
CA LYS A 86 11.27 11.82 -2.05
C LYS A 86 12.70 11.29 -2.04
N PRO A 87 13.55 11.67 -3.00
CA PRO A 87 14.96 11.31 -2.96
C PRO A 87 15.50 11.83 -1.64
N GLY A 88 15.89 10.90 -0.77
CA GLY A 88 16.31 11.24 0.58
C GLY A 88 17.40 12.29 0.51
N SER A 89 17.16 13.45 1.11
CA SER A 89 18.23 14.31 1.57
C SER A 89 19.00 13.48 2.59
N GLN A 90 19.97 12.71 2.11
CA GLN A 90 20.98 12.05 2.93
C GLN A 90 21.65 13.15 3.74
N SER A 91 21.15 13.38 4.96
CA SER A 91 21.84 14.23 5.92
C SER A 91 23.09 13.47 6.29
N ARG A 92 24.19 13.82 5.61
CA ARG A 92 25.55 13.46 6.00
C ARG A 92 25.75 13.94 7.44
N HIS A 93 25.85 13.01 8.38
CA HIS A 93 26.47 13.25 9.68
C HIS A 93 27.57 12.21 9.87
#